data_AF-A0A7S2USZ5-F1
#
_entry.id   AF-A0A7S2USZ5-F1
#
_cell.length_a   1.000
_cell.length_b   1.000
_cell.length_c   1.000
_cell.angle_alpha   90.00
_cell.angle_beta   90.00
_cell.angle_gamma   90.00
#
_symmetry.space_group_name_H-M   'P 1'
#
loop_
_entity.id
_entity.type
_entity.pdbx_description
1 polymer ?
#
loop_
_entity_poly.entity_id
_entity_poly.type
_entity_poly.pdbx_seq_one_letter_code
_entity_poly.pdbx_strand_id
1 'polypeptide(L)'
;MATFYQNDNVDATPPSLRTLQSQSSGGSSRMRLASPLFAHLISAPLVMEDEENGFEPMALDELNYKGERDLLLRVMQDPRKKLRFRSEIVTADSFVRNSSECRVLHYTGHGVRGHVTFENGHGALQFVYRDKLQDLVHQENRPELVFVSACHSEQCAQAFAEAGVPHVI
;
A
#
# COMPACT_ATOMS: atom_id res chain seq x y z
N MET A 1 25.86 10.99 -6.71
CA MET A 1 25.19 12.24 -6.30
C MET A 1 23.70 11.96 -6.38
N ALA A 2 23.05 11.74 -5.23
CA ALA A 2 21.63 11.38 -5.18
C ALA A 2 20.78 12.65 -5.20
N THR A 3 19.81 12.72 -6.10
CA THR A 3 18.87 13.84 -6.21
C THR A 3 17.75 13.63 -5.19
N PHE A 4 17.74 14.47 -4.16
CA PHE A 4 16.64 14.58 -3.21
C PHE A 4 15.55 15.46 -3.83
N TYR A 5 14.32 14.93 -3.96
CA TYR A 5 13.15 15.78 -4.20
C TYR A 5 12.63 16.24 -2.85
N GLN A 6 13.10 17.41 -2.43
CA GLN A 6 12.46 18.22 -1.39
C GLN A 6 11.47 19.13 -2.13
N ASN A 7 10.19 18.99 -1.79
CA ASN A 7 9.09 19.68 -2.46
C ASN A 7 8.98 21.11 -1.95
N ASP A 8 9.71 22.03 -2.57
CA ASP A 8 9.54 23.48 -2.41
C ASP A 8 9.40 24.11 -3.80
N ASN A 9 8.19 24.08 -4.38
CA ASN A 9 7.70 25.14 -5.28
C ASN A 9 6.25 24.92 -5.69
N VAL A 10 5.40 25.82 -5.20
CA VAL A 10 4.04 26.09 -5.66
C VAL A 10 4.09 27.04 -6.86
N ASP A 11 4.43 26.55 -8.05
CA ASP A 11 3.98 27.11 -9.35
C ASP A 11 4.63 26.37 -10.54
N ALA A 12 4.09 25.21 -10.90
CA ALA A 12 4.43 24.56 -12.16
C ALA A 12 3.14 24.15 -12.87
N THR A 13 2.80 24.91 -13.91
CA THR A 13 1.70 24.60 -14.83
C THR A 13 1.91 23.20 -15.44
N PRO A 14 0.92 22.29 -15.42
CA PRO A 14 1.11 20.95 -15.95
C PRO A 14 1.23 20.98 -17.49
N PRO A 15 2.10 20.15 -18.09
CA PRO A 15 2.22 20.08 -19.54
C PRO A 15 0.93 19.55 -20.18
N SER A 16 0.50 20.22 -21.25
CA SER A 16 -0.78 19.96 -21.91
C SER A 16 -0.85 18.57 -22.59
N LEU A 17 -2.03 17.96 -22.51
CA LEU A 17 -2.42 16.59 -22.88
C LEU A 17 -2.30 16.19 -24.37
N ARG A 18 -1.55 16.92 -25.21
CA ARG A 18 -1.63 16.78 -26.68
C ARG A 18 -0.48 16.05 -27.38
N THR A 19 0.56 15.56 -26.69
CA THR A 19 1.74 15.00 -27.37
C THR A 19 1.93 13.48 -27.21
N LEU A 20 0.91 12.73 -26.77
CA LEU A 20 0.98 11.27 -26.70
C LEU A 20 -0.11 10.61 -27.55
N GLN A 21 0.02 10.73 -28.88
CA GLN A 21 -0.65 9.83 -29.81
C GLN A 21 0.32 9.42 -30.93
N SER A 22 0.94 8.25 -30.76
CA SER A 22 1.26 7.36 -31.88
C SER A 22 1.03 5.91 -31.45
N GLN A 23 0.42 5.16 -32.35
CA GLN A 23 -0.28 3.90 -32.13
C GLN A 23 0.66 2.69 -32.07
N SER A 24 0.29 1.63 -31.34
CA SER A 24 0.20 0.26 -31.88
C SER A 24 -0.38 -0.78 -30.89
N SER A 25 -1.46 -1.42 -31.34
CA SER A 25 -1.92 -2.81 -31.14
C SER A 25 -1.56 -3.62 -29.87
N GLY A 26 -2.62 -4.04 -29.14
CA GLY A 26 -2.82 -5.44 -28.80
C GLY A 26 -1.92 -6.06 -27.73
N GLY A 27 -1.88 -5.46 -26.54
CA GLY A 27 -1.35 -6.06 -25.32
C GLY A 27 -1.49 -5.05 -24.19
N SER A 28 -2.18 -5.42 -23.10
CA SER A 28 -2.30 -4.59 -21.90
C SER A 28 -0.91 -4.40 -21.29
N SER A 29 -0.15 -3.44 -21.81
CA SER A 29 1.17 -3.09 -21.31
C SER A 29 0.97 -2.05 -20.22
N ARG A 30 1.16 -2.45 -18.96
CA ARG A 30 1.45 -1.48 -17.90
C ARG A 30 2.55 -0.57 -18.43
N MET A 31 2.34 0.74 -18.44
CA MET A 31 3.43 1.69 -18.66
C MET A 31 4.54 1.32 -17.70
N ARG A 32 5.63 0.73 -18.21
CA ARG A 32 6.78 0.41 -17.38
C ARG A 32 7.39 1.73 -16.93
N LEU A 33 7.03 2.17 -15.73
CA LEU A 33 7.81 3.15 -15.00
C LEU A 33 9.28 2.69 -15.01
N ALA A 34 10.21 3.64 -15.13
CA ALA A 34 11.64 3.35 -15.34
C ALA A 34 12.28 2.50 -14.23
N SER A 35 11.64 2.37 -13.07
CA SER A 35 12.04 1.46 -11.99
C SER A 35 10.81 0.92 -11.26
N PRO A 36 10.77 -0.39 -10.94
CA PRO A 36 9.66 -0.99 -10.19
C PRO A 36 9.51 -0.36 -8.82
N LEU A 37 8.26 -0.28 -8.34
CA LEU A 37 7.92 0.21 -7.01
C LEU A 37 7.78 -0.94 -6.02
N PHE A 38 8.47 -0.82 -4.89
CA PHE A 38 8.19 -1.53 -3.64
C PHE A 38 7.40 -0.58 -2.73
N ALA A 39 6.17 -0.96 -2.40
CA ALA A 39 5.31 -0.20 -1.48
C ALA A 39 5.36 -0.83 -0.08
N HIS A 40 5.46 -0.01 0.95
CA HIS A 40 5.30 -0.39 2.35
C HIS A 40 4.07 0.32 2.91
N LEU A 41 3.00 -0.44 3.16
CA LEU A 41 1.72 0.07 3.62
C LEU A 41 1.52 -0.28 5.09
N ILE A 42 1.25 0.72 5.91
CA ILE A 42 1.21 0.60 7.36
C ILE A 42 -0.22 0.91 7.83
N SER A 43 -0.86 -0.03 8.49
CA SER A 43 -2.06 0.21 9.30
C SER A 43 -1.61 0.41 10.74
N ALA A 44 -1.57 1.67 11.19
CA ALA A 44 -1.25 2.03 12.57
C ALA A 44 -2.35 2.95 13.16
N PRO A 45 -3.62 2.51 13.16
CA PRO A 45 -4.70 3.26 13.78
C PRO A 45 -4.44 3.47 15.27
N LEU A 46 -4.86 4.63 15.77
CA LEU A 46 -4.76 5.01 17.18
C LEU A 46 -5.92 4.46 18.01
N VAL A 47 -7.10 4.38 17.40
CA VAL A 47 -8.34 3.98 18.08
C VAL A 47 -9.16 3.01 17.24
N MET A 48 -9.96 2.19 17.91
CA MET A 48 -11.08 1.45 17.33
C MET A 48 -12.36 2.04 17.87
N GLU A 49 -13.29 2.37 16.98
CA GLU A 49 -14.63 2.82 17.36
C GLU A 49 -15.51 1.58 17.51
N ASP A 50 -15.96 1.30 18.73
CA ASP A 50 -16.78 0.14 19.03
C ASP A 50 -18.27 0.48 18.84
N GLU A 51 -18.87 -0.03 17.76
CA GLU A 51 -20.30 0.17 17.47
C GLU A 51 -21.19 -0.42 18.58
N GLU A 52 -20.76 -1.48 19.28
CA GLU A 52 -21.55 -2.12 20.35
C GLU A 52 -21.55 -1.30 21.65
N ASN A 53 -20.49 -0.52 21.90
CA ASN A 53 -20.34 0.34 23.08
C ASN A 53 -20.66 1.81 22.80
N GLY A 54 -21.43 2.11 21.75
CA GLY A 54 -21.88 3.47 21.46
C GLY A 54 -20.82 4.38 20.83
N PHE A 55 -19.87 3.79 20.10
CA PHE A 55 -18.75 4.47 19.42
C PHE A 55 -17.72 5.11 20.37
N GLU A 56 -17.67 4.64 21.62
CA GLU A 56 -16.59 5.06 22.53
C GLU A 56 -15.24 4.58 21.98
N PRO A 57 -14.26 5.47 21.77
CA PRO A 57 -13.00 5.12 21.15
C PRO A 57 -12.12 4.30 22.11
N MET A 58 -11.75 3.10 21.67
CA MET A 58 -10.82 2.22 22.38
C MET A 58 -9.41 2.40 21.83
N ALA A 59 -8.44 2.69 22.70
CA ALA A 59 -7.04 2.81 22.29
C ALA A 59 -6.48 1.46 21.79
N LEU A 60 -5.72 1.51 20.71
CA LEU A 60 -4.99 0.36 20.17
C LEU A 60 -3.53 0.39 20.61
N ASP A 61 -2.93 -0.79 20.74
CA ASP A 61 -1.51 -0.91 21.06
C ASP A 61 -0.63 -0.33 19.95
N GLU A 62 0.46 0.36 20.29
CA GLU A 62 1.38 0.89 19.27
C GLU A 62 2.13 -0.27 18.58
N LEU A 63 1.97 -0.38 17.25
CA LEU A 63 2.80 -1.26 16.44
C LEU A 63 4.20 -0.67 16.27
N ASN A 64 5.24 -1.51 16.42
CA ASN A 64 6.60 -1.13 16.08
C ASN A 64 6.87 -1.18 14.55
N TYR A 65 6.06 -0.48 13.76
CA TYR A 65 6.24 -0.38 12.31
C TYR A 65 7.47 0.47 11.95
N LYS A 66 7.91 1.36 12.86
CA LYS A 66 9.07 2.25 12.66
C LYS A 66 10.34 1.43 12.46
N GLY A 67 10.61 0.44 13.32
CA GLY A 67 11.77 -0.44 13.19
C GLY A 67 11.76 -1.24 11.89
N GLU A 68 10.60 -1.77 11.50
CA GLU A 68 10.43 -2.49 10.23
C GLU A 68 10.69 -1.58 9.02
N ARG A 69 10.11 -0.37 9.03
CA ARG A 69 10.33 0.64 7.98
C ARG A 69 11.81 1.01 7.85
N ASP A 70 12.50 1.21 8.96
CA ASP A 70 13.90 1.63 8.97
C ASP A 70 14.81 0.52 8.40
N LEU A 71 14.51 -0.75 8.68
CA LEU A 71 15.18 -1.89 8.06
C LEU A 71 14.92 -1.96 6.56
N LEU A 72 13.67 -1.81 6.12
CA LEU A 72 13.32 -1.76 4.70
C LEU A 72 14.05 -0.62 4.00
N LEU A 73 13.98 0.59 4.53
CA LEU A 73 14.66 1.78 3.98
C LEU A 73 16.16 1.54 3.81
N ARG A 74 16.84 0.99 4.83
CA ARG A 74 18.26 0.66 4.76
C ARG A 74 18.57 -0.32 3.63
N VAL A 75 17.73 -1.34 3.45
CA VAL A 75 17.89 -2.31 2.37
C VAL A 75 17.63 -1.66 1.01
N MET A 76 16.62 -0.80 0.89
CA MET A 76 16.25 -0.15 -0.38
C MET A 76 17.24 0.94 -0.82
N GLN A 77 18.01 1.53 0.10
CA GLN A 77 19.04 2.54 -0.19
C GLN A 77 20.30 1.99 -0.87
N ASP A 78 20.41 0.69 -1.09
CA ASP A 78 21.54 0.11 -1.83
C ASP A 78 21.55 0.63 -3.29
N PRO A 79 22.57 1.42 -3.70
CA PRO A 79 22.60 2.07 -5.01
C PRO A 79 22.68 1.08 -6.18
N ARG A 80 22.95 -0.20 -5.91
CA ARG A 80 22.92 -1.27 -6.93
C ARG A 80 21.49 -1.70 -7.26
N LYS A 81 20.52 -1.36 -6.42
CA LYS A 81 19.10 -1.65 -6.62
C LYS A 81 18.45 -0.50 -7.40
N LYS A 82 17.85 -0.82 -8.54
CA LYS A 82 17.09 0.13 -9.35
C LYS A 82 15.60 -0.01 -9.03
N LEU A 83 15.21 0.39 -7.82
CA LEU A 83 13.83 0.32 -7.36
C LEU A 83 13.42 1.64 -6.71
N ARG A 84 12.14 1.96 -6.84
CA ARG A 84 11.48 3.01 -6.06
C ARG A 84 10.96 2.39 -4.77
N PHE A 85 11.05 3.15 -3.68
CA PHE A 85 10.44 2.78 -2.41
C PHE A 85 9.44 3.85 -2.00
N ARG A 86 8.29 3.44 -1.47
CA ARG A 86 7.28 4.33 -0.90
C ARG A 86 6.74 3.68 0.37
N SER A 87 6.71 4.43 1.46
CA SER A 87 6.16 3.98 2.74
C SER A 87 5.07 4.96 3.17
N GLU A 88 3.89 4.45 3.52
CA GLU A 88 2.72 5.27 3.76
C GLU A 88 1.72 4.58 4.69
N ILE A 89 0.93 5.40 5.39
CA ILE A 89 -0.27 4.94 6.07
C ILE A 89 -1.27 4.40 5.06
N VAL A 90 -1.88 3.26 5.37
CA VAL A 90 -2.83 2.60 4.50
C VAL A 90 -4.25 3.07 4.77
N THR A 91 -4.81 3.81 3.82
CA THR A 91 -6.24 4.09 3.69
C THR A 91 -6.75 3.40 2.43
N ALA A 92 -8.06 3.39 2.17
CA ALA A 92 -8.58 2.84 0.91
C ALA A 92 -7.94 3.52 -0.32
N ASP A 93 -7.78 4.84 -0.28
CA ASP A 93 -7.20 5.62 -1.38
C ASP A 93 -5.71 5.35 -1.57
N SER A 94 -4.92 5.36 -0.48
CA SER A 94 -3.49 5.06 -0.58
C SER A 94 -3.27 3.61 -0.97
N PHE A 95 -4.11 2.68 -0.54
CA PHE A 95 -4.04 1.29 -0.97
C PHE A 95 -4.26 1.15 -2.49
N VAL A 96 -5.33 1.73 -3.04
CA VAL A 96 -5.63 1.66 -4.48
C VAL A 96 -4.48 2.25 -5.31
N ARG A 97 -4.00 3.43 -4.93
CA ARG A 97 -2.86 4.08 -5.61
C ARG A 97 -1.59 3.24 -5.56
N ASN A 98 -1.26 2.68 -4.40
CA ASN A 98 -0.03 1.92 -4.23
C ASN A 98 -0.09 0.52 -4.85
N SER A 99 -1.18 -0.20 -4.66
CA SER A 99 -1.38 -1.56 -5.17
C SER A 99 -1.41 -1.60 -6.71
N SER A 100 -1.89 -0.54 -7.37
CA SER A 100 -1.90 -0.42 -8.82
C SER A 100 -0.55 -0.05 -9.46
N GLU A 101 0.34 0.59 -8.70
CA GLU A 101 1.66 1.02 -9.17
C GLU A 101 2.79 0.04 -8.81
N CYS A 102 2.64 -0.72 -7.72
CA CYS A 102 3.71 -1.56 -7.19
C CYS A 102 3.72 -2.97 -7.78
N ARG A 103 4.89 -3.61 -7.71
CA ARG A 103 5.03 -5.05 -7.96
C ARG A 103 5.13 -5.84 -6.67
N VAL A 104 5.70 -5.23 -5.63
CA VAL A 104 5.83 -5.79 -4.30
C VAL A 104 5.21 -4.83 -3.30
N LEU A 105 4.34 -5.37 -2.44
CA LEU A 105 3.68 -4.65 -1.37
C LEU A 105 4.03 -5.33 -0.05
N HIS A 106 4.58 -4.58 0.89
CA HIS A 106 4.78 -5.02 2.27
C HIS A 106 3.70 -4.37 3.11
N TYR A 107 2.80 -5.16 3.67
CA TYR A 107 1.76 -4.70 4.58
C TYR A 107 2.19 -4.94 6.02
N THR A 108 2.03 -3.92 6.86
CA THR A 108 2.22 -3.99 8.31
C THR A 108 0.93 -3.57 8.97
N GLY A 109 0.41 -4.32 9.94
CA GLY A 109 -0.81 -3.91 10.62
C GLY A 109 -1.23 -4.79 11.78
N HIS A 110 -2.32 -4.38 12.43
CA HIS A 110 -3.01 -5.23 13.39
C HIS A 110 -3.77 -6.26 12.60
N GLY A 111 -3.41 -7.54 12.70
CA GLY A 111 -4.26 -8.53 12.06
C GLY A 111 -5.38 -8.94 12.99
N VAL A 112 -6.56 -8.92 12.42
CA VAL A 112 -7.82 -9.31 13.04
C VAL A 112 -8.30 -10.53 12.28
N ARG A 113 -8.96 -11.47 12.95
CA ARG A 113 -9.40 -12.72 12.31
C ARG A 113 -10.25 -12.43 11.09
N GLY A 114 -9.79 -12.87 9.92
CA GLY A 114 -10.54 -12.82 8.65
C GLY A 114 -10.54 -11.47 7.94
N HIS A 115 -9.79 -10.46 8.42
CA HIS A 115 -9.83 -9.10 7.88
C HIS A 115 -8.44 -8.47 7.77
N VAL A 116 -8.27 -7.58 6.79
CA VAL A 116 -7.15 -6.63 6.74
C VAL A 116 -7.62 -5.34 7.41
N THR A 117 -6.77 -4.67 8.18
CA THR A 117 -7.11 -3.37 8.78
C THR A 117 -6.44 -2.26 8.01
N PHE A 118 -7.20 -1.20 7.72
CA PHE A 118 -6.69 0.09 7.23
C PHE A 118 -6.97 1.19 8.26
N GLU A 119 -6.65 2.42 7.91
CA GLU A 119 -7.06 3.63 8.61
C GLU A 119 -8.13 4.39 7.81
N ASN A 120 -9.07 5.03 8.53
CA ASN A 120 -10.10 5.86 7.92
C ASN A 120 -9.63 7.29 7.54
N GLY A 121 -8.31 7.56 7.65
CA GLY A 121 -7.72 8.88 7.42
C GLY A 121 -7.75 9.83 8.61
N HIS A 122 -8.39 9.45 9.72
CA HIS A 122 -8.48 10.24 10.96
C HIS A 122 -7.86 9.52 12.16
N GLY A 123 -7.11 8.44 11.91
CA GLY A 123 -6.47 7.63 12.94
C GLY A 123 -7.37 6.56 13.57
N ALA A 124 -8.59 6.34 13.06
CA ALA A 124 -9.42 5.21 13.51
C ALA A 124 -9.25 3.99 12.60
N LEU A 125 -9.37 2.80 13.19
CA LEU A 125 -9.28 1.51 12.52
C LEU A 125 -10.45 1.32 11.56
N GLN A 126 -10.14 0.94 10.32
CA GLN A 126 -11.11 0.53 9.33
C GLN A 126 -10.95 -0.96 9.02
N PHE A 127 -12.00 -1.75 9.25
CA PHE A 127 -12.04 -3.13 8.81
C PHE A 127 -12.22 -3.21 7.30
N VAL A 128 -11.34 -3.94 6.62
CA VAL A 128 -11.42 -4.24 5.19
C VAL A 128 -11.70 -5.73 5.02
N TYR A 129 -12.98 -6.02 4.81
CA TYR A 129 -13.48 -7.36 4.54
C TYR A 129 -13.04 -7.83 3.14
N ARG A 130 -13.02 -9.15 2.95
CA ARG A 130 -12.60 -9.80 1.71
C ARG A 130 -13.19 -9.17 0.45
N ASP A 131 -14.51 -8.98 0.41
CA ASP A 131 -15.20 -8.47 -0.79
C ASP A 131 -14.76 -7.03 -1.10
N LYS A 132 -14.57 -6.22 -0.05
CA LYS A 132 -14.03 -4.86 -0.21
C LYS A 132 -12.57 -4.88 -0.66
N LEU A 133 -11.75 -5.80 -0.15
CA LEU A 133 -10.36 -5.93 -0.58
C LEU A 133 -10.27 -6.36 -2.05
N GLN A 134 -11.14 -7.27 -2.49
CA GLN A 134 -11.29 -7.66 -3.89
C GLN A 134 -11.62 -6.46 -4.78
N ASP A 135 -12.54 -5.60 -4.37
CA ASP A 135 -12.89 -4.38 -5.11
C ASP A 135 -11.72 -3.38 -5.21
N LEU A 136 -10.89 -3.31 -4.16
CA LEU A 136 -9.74 -2.40 -4.09
C LEU A 136 -8.52 -2.91 -4.86
N VAL A 137 -8.39 -4.24 -5.04
CA VAL A 137 -7.29 -4.84 -5.80
C VAL A 137 -7.62 -4.86 -7.29
N HIS A 138 -6.96 -3.99 -8.05
CA HIS A 138 -7.11 -3.93 -9.51
C HIS A 138 -6.57 -5.19 -10.19
N GLN A 139 -7.41 -5.98 -10.83
CA GLN A 139 -7.01 -7.26 -11.44
C GLN A 139 -5.88 -7.10 -12.48
N GLU A 140 -5.92 -6.09 -13.35
CA GLU A 140 -4.85 -5.81 -14.32
C GLU A 140 -3.57 -5.29 -13.67
N ASN A 141 -3.72 -4.50 -12.60
CA ASN A 141 -2.66 -3.66 -12.04
C ASN A 141 -2.19 -4.03 -10.62
N ARG A 142 -2.59 -5.19 -10.09
CA ARG A 142 -2.26 -5.67 -8.73
C ARG A 142 -0.76 -5.94 -8.47
N PRO A 143 -0.35 -6.00 -7.19
CA PRO A 143 0.95 -6.50 -6.80
C PRO A 143 1.14 -7.97 -7.22
N GLU A 144 2.37 -8.34 -7.57
CA GLU A 144 2.75 -9.73 -7.86
C GLU A 144 3.08 -10.50 -6.57
N LEU A 145 3.53 -9.78 -5.55
CA LEU A 145 3.91 -10.30 -4.26
C LEU A 145 3.45 -9.36 -3.14
N VAL A 146 2.80 -9.93 -2.12
CA VAL A 146 2.48 -9.26 -0.86
C VAL A 146 3.22 -9.94 0.30
N PHE A 147 3.93 -9.16 1.12
CA PHE A 147 4.39 -9.60 2.44
C PHE A 147 3.42 -9.10 3.50
N VAL A 148 3.01 -9.96 4.43
CA VAL A 148 2.08 -9.63 5.51
C VAL A 148 2.78 -9.73 6.87
N SER A 149 2.99 -8.58 7.50
CA SER A 149 3.52 -8.45 8.86
C SER A 149 2.41 -8.03 9.80
N ALA A 150 1.71 -9.01 10.38
CA ALA A 150 0.57 -8.79 11.28
C ALA A 150 0.36 -9.98 12.24
N CYS A 151 -0.25 -9.73 13.40
CA CYS A 151 -0.86 -10.82 14.19
C CYS A 151 -1.91 -11.54 13.33
N HIS A 152 -2.14 -12.86 13.43
CA HIS A 152 -3.09 -13.53 12.51
C HIS A 152 -2.74 -13.34 11.01
N SER A 153 -1.45 -13.26 10.69
CA SER A 153 -0.95 -13.02 9.32
C SER A 153 -1.47 -14.04 8.32
N GLU A 154 -1.69 -15.31 8.71
CA GLU A 154 -2.27 -16.33 7.84
C GLU A 154 -3.65 -15.92 7.29
N GLN A 155 -4.54 -15.39 8.14
CA GLN A 155 -5.87 -14.97 7.71
C GLN A 155 -5.83 -13.69 6.87
N CYS A 156 -4.95 -12.75 7.21
CA CYS A 156 -4.72 -11.55 6.42
C CYS A 156 -4.11 -11.91 5.04
N ALA A 157 -3.16 -12.84 5.01
CA ALA A 157 -2.55 -13.35 3.79
C ALA A 157 -3.57 -14.08 2.89
N GLN A 158 -4.45 -14.89 3.50
CA GLN A 158 -5.55 -15.53 2.81
C GLN A 158 -6.48 -14.50 2.16
N ALA A 159 -6.79 -13.39 2.84
CA ALA A 159 -7.61 -12.32 2.26
C ALA A 159 -6.95 -11.70 1.01
N PHE A 160 -5.63 -11.48 1.02
CA PHE A 160 -4.90 -11.00 -0.16
C PHE A 160 -4.88 -12.03 -1.30
N ALA A 161 -4.69 -13.31 -0.99
CA ALA A 161 -4.70 -14.39 -1.98
C ALA A 161 -6.09 -14.51 -2.64
N GLU A 162 -7.16 -14.46 -1.84
CA GLU A 162 -8.55 -14.44 -2.30
C GLU A 162 -8.90 -13.16 -3.08
N ALA A 163 -8.19 -12.06 -2.85
CA ALA A 163 -8.28 -10.84 -3.65
C ALA A 163 -7.56 -10.93 -5.02
N GLY A 164 -6.92 -12.07 -5.30
CA GLY A 164 -6.28 -12.37 -6.57
C GLY A 164 -4.78 -12.10 -6.59
N VAL A 165 -4.15 -11.74 -5.46
CA VAL A 165 -2.69 -11.56 -5.38
C VAL A 165 -2.00 -12.90 -5.64
N PRO A 166 -1.07 -13.01 -6.61
CA PRO A 166 -0.48 -14.30 -7.00
C PRO A 166 0.36 -14.95 -5.91
N HIS A 167 1.10 -14.15 -5.13
CA HIS A 167 2.00 -14.63 -4.10
C HIS A 167 1.81 -13.80 -2.83
N VAL A 168 1.60 -14.49 -1.70
CA VAL A 168 1.49 -13.86 -0.39
C VAL A 168 2.39 -14.62 0.58
N ILE A 169 3.19 -13.89 1.37
CA ILE A 169 4.13 -14.39 2.37
C ILE A 169 3.76 -13.83 3.73
#